data_AF-A0AA37S2M6-F1
#
_entry.id   AF-A0AA37S2M6-F1
#
_cell.length_a   1.000
_cell.length_b   1.000
_cell.length_c   1.000
_cell.angle_alpha   90.00
_cell.angle_beta   90.00
_cell.angle_gamma   90.00
#
_symmetry.space_group_name_H-M   'P 1'
#
loop_
_entity.id
_entity.type
_entity.pdbx_description
1 polymer ?
#
loop_
_entity_poly.entity_id
_entity_poly.type
_entity_poly.pdbx_seq_one_letter_code
_entity_poly.pdbx_strand_id
1 'polypeptide(L)'
;MKTVIKANNQYTAKVIGNHFGLESHVVNSLLMSVGYITKAAEGHGYYLTELGFNKGGEQISDTIKNISSVRWPEPILNDQLLMSAIVNVKNSAKNVKAPTAGDTTLDFRKKYPANIRTTDGHYVRSKAEALIDDFLFNNGIVHAYEKKLPVKEDLFCDFYLPQGKVWIEYWGYENKPEYLDRKKKKQAIYKKYGVNLIELTDMDIQNLDDVLPQKLLAFGIQLF
;
A
#
# COMPACT_ATOMS: atom_id res chain seq x y z
N MET A 1 34.30 18.44 8.21
CA MET A 1 33.86 17.74 6.99
C MET A 1 33.42 16.34 7.39
N LYS A 2 32.12 16.02 7.33
CA LYS A 2 31.64 14.66 7.54
C LYS A 2 31.88 13.89 6.25
N THR A 3 32.84 12.96 6.27
CA THR A 3 33.09 12.02 5.19
C THR A 3 31.84 11.16 5.00
N VAL A 4 31.06 11.43 3.96
CA VAL A 4 29.99 10.54 3.53
C VAL A 4 30.67 9.32 2.93
N ILE A 5 30.76 8.24 3.71
CA ILE A 5 31.08 6.92 3.18
C ILE A 5 29.94 6.61 2.21
N LYS A 6 30.20 6.74 0.90
CA LYS A 6 29.25 6.27 -0.12
C LYS A 6 29.08 4.78 0.09
N ALA A 7 27.89 4.37 0.52
CA ALA A 7 27.51 2.97 0.49
C ALA A 7 27.72 2.48 -0.95
N ASN A 8 28.29 1.28 -1.11
CA ASN A 8 28.58 0.72 -2.41
C ASN A 8 27.25 0.33 -3.09
N ASN A 9 26.62 1.33 -3.72
CA ASN A 9 25.30 1.22 -4.30
C ASN A 9 25.42 0.51 -5.65
N GLN A 10 25.22 -0.80 -5.63
CA GLN A 10 25.34 -1.67 -6.81
C GLN A 10 24.06 -2.45 -7.12
N TYR A 11 23.08 -2.43 -6.22
CA TYR A 11 21.88 -3.26 -6.33
C TYR A 11 20.80 -2.55 -7.14
N THR A 12 20.77 -2.81 -8.45
CA THR A 12 19.62 -2.46 -9.30
C THR A 12 18.52 -3.50 -9.17
N ALA A 13 17.32 -3.20 -9.68
CA ALA A 13 16.22 -4.17 -9.71
C ALA A 13 16.59 -5.51 -10.39
N LYS A 14 17.49 -5.48 -11.38
CA LYS A 14 18.04 -6.69 -12.01
C LYS A 14 18.93 -7.49 -11.07
N VAL A 15 19.82 -6.82 -10.33
CA VAL A 15 20.72 -7.50 -9.37
C VAL A 15 19.93 -8.08 -8.20
N ILE A 16 18.98 -7.32 -7.66
CA ILE A 16 18.05 -7.79 -6.62
C ILE A 16 17.23 -8.97 -7.15
N GLY A 17 16.73 -8.88 -8.38
CA GLY A 17 15.98 -9.94 -9.04
C GLY A 17 16.79 -11.23 -9.14
N ASN A 18 18.02 -11.16 -9.64
CA ASN A 18 18.93 -12.31 -9.70
C ASN A 18 19.17 -12.93 -8.32
N HIS A 19 19.34 -12.11 -7.27
CA HIS A 19 19.55 -12.60 -5.90
C HIS A 19 18.33 -13.40 -5.39
N PHE A 20 17.12 -12.98 -5.74
CA PHE A 20 15.88 -13.64 -5.28
C PHE A 20 15.25 -14.60 -6.29
N GLY A 21 15.83 -14.78 -7.48
CA GLY A 21 15.21 -15.54 -8.57
C GLY A 21 13.89 -14.92 -9.05
N LEU A 22 13.86 -13.59 -9.18
CA LEU A 22 12.72 -12.81 -9.67
C LEU A 22 13.13 -11.98 -10.89
N GLU A 23 12.20 -11.75 -11.79
CA GLU A 23 12.39 -10.82 -12.90
C GLU A 23 12.49 -9.37 -12.41
N SER A 24 13.28 -8.54 -13.12
CA SER A 24 13.54 -7.15 -12.72
C SER A 24 12.27 -6.30 -12.64
N HIS A 25 11.29 -6.53 -13.52
CA HIS A 25 10.01 -5.84 -13.48
C HIS A 25 9.17 -6.23 -12.25
N VAL A 26 9.25 -7.48 -11.77
CA VAL A 26 8.59 -7.93 -10.54
C VAL A 26 9.22 -7.23 -9.34
N VAL A 27 10.55 -7.13 -9.29
CA VAL A 27 11.25 -6.40 -8.22
C VAL A 27 10.85 -4.93 -8.20
N ASN A 28 10.74 -4.27 -9.36
CA ASN A 28 10.27 -2.89 -9.42
C ASN A 28 8.84 -2.74 -8.89
N SER A 29 7.93 -3.65 -9.25
CA SER A 29 6.57 -3.68 -8.70
C SER A 29 6.57 -3.85 -7.18
N LEU A 30 7.46 -4.70 -6.64
CA LEU A 30 7.58 -4.89 -5.19
C LEU A 30 8.11 -3.64 -4.48
N LEU A 31 9.16 -3.02 -5.03
CA LEU A 31 9.71 -1.75 -4.54
C LEU A 31 8.67 -0.62 -4.58
N MET A 32 7.81 -0.58 -5.60
CA MET A 32 6.66 0.33 -5.63
C MET A 32 5.64 0.00 -4.55
N SER A 33 5.32 -1.28 -4.35
CA SER A 33 4.29 -1.72 -3.39
C SER A 33 4.66 -1.41 -1.93
N VAL A 34 5.95 -1.39 -1.61
CA VAL A 34 6.48 -0.98 -0.29
C VAL A 34 6.74 0.53 -0.23
N GLY A 35 6.41 1.26 -1.29
CA GLY A 35 6.47 2.72 -1.37
C GLY A 35 7.85 3.30 -1.61
N TYR A 36 8.85 2.50 -2.00
CA TYR A 36 10.24 2.94 -2.14
C TYR A 36 10.50 3.68 -3.45
N ILE A 37 9.80 3.29 -4.51
CA ILE A 37 9.86 3.96 -5.81
C ILE A 37 8.46 4.27 -6.32
N THR A 38 8.37 5.17 -7.29
CA THR A 38 7.15 5.47 -8.04
C THR A 38 7.44 5.39 -9.54
N LYS A 39 6.41 5.17 -10.36
CA LYS A 39 6.58 5.32 -11.81
C LYS A 39 6.94 6.76 -12.16
N ALA A 40 7.72 6.93 -13.21
CA ALA A 40 7.99 8.24 -13.78
C ALA A 40 6.69 8.93 -14.23
N ALA A 41 6.51 10.20 -13.83
CA ALA A 41 5.39 11.01 -14.26
C ALA A 41 5.52 11.41 -15.75
N GLU A 42 6.77 11.62 -16.19
CA GLU A 42 7.14 11.89 -17.58
C GLU A 42 8.33 10.98 -17.96
N GLY A 43 8.29 10.38 -19.14
CA GLY A 43 9.34 9.46 -19.62
C GLY A 43 9.17 8.00 -19.20
N HIS A 44 10.29 7.25 -19.17
CA HIS A 44 10.30 5.82 -18.86
C HIS A 44 11.08 5.52 -17.56
N GLY A 45 10.56 4.60 -16.73
CA GLY A 45 11.25 4.09 -15.56
C GLY A 45 10.63 4.53 -14.22
N TYR A 46 11.48 4.69 -13.20
CA TYR A 46 11.10 4.84 -11.80
C TYR A 46 11.87 5.95 -11.10
N TYR A 47 11.15 6.70 -10.25
CA TYR A 47 11.74 7.69 -9.35
C TYR A 47 11.79 7.18 -7.92
N LEU A 48 12.87 7.51 -7.25
CA LEU A 48 13.06 7.31 -5.82
C LEU A 48 12.09 8.19 -5.04
N THR A 49 11.41 7.61 -4.05
CA THR A 49 10.60 8.37 -3.08
C THR A 49 11.45 8.77 -1.88
N GLU A 50 10.93 9.64 -1.01
CA GLU A 50 11.57 9.96 0.27
C GLU A 50 11.78 8.72 1.15
N LEU A 51 10.80 7.80 1.18
CA LEU A 51 10.92 6.54 1.93
C LEU A 51 12.06 5.67 1.38
N GLY A 52 12.18 5.59 0.06
CA GLY A 52 13.29 4.91 -0.61
C GLY A 52 14.63 5.59 -0.36
N PHE A 53 14.69 6.91 -0.38
CA PHE A 53 15.91 7.66 -0.06
C PHE A 53 16.39 7.38 1.37
N ASN A 54 15.47 7.32 2.33
CA ASN A 54 15.78 6.96 3.72
C ASN A 54 16.29 5.52 3.90
N LYS A 55 16.10 4.68 2.89
CA LYS A 55 16.66 3.32 2.80
C LYS A 55 18.00 3.26 2.08
N GLY A 56 18.57 4.43 1.74
CA GLY A 56 19.85 4.57 1.06
C GLY A 56 19.77 4.44 -0.46
N GLY A 57 18.56 4.42 -1.03
CA GLY A 57 18.39 4.40 -2.48
C GLY A 57 19.01 5.64 -3.14
N GLU A 58 19.55 5.46 -4.34
CA GLU A 58 20.07 6.54 -5.18
C GLU A 58 19.39 6.55 -6.53
N GLN A 59 18.96 7.74 -6.95
CA GLN A 59 18.44 7.97 -8.28
C GLN A 59 19.58 7.92 -9.31
N ILE A 60 19.37 7.15 -10.36
CA ILE A 60 20.18 7.16 -11.57
C ILE A 60 19.30 7.71 -12.69
N SER A 61 19.73 8.80 -13.30
CA SER A 61 19.08 9.36 -14.48
C SER A 61 20.02 9.22 -15.66
N ASP A 62 19.59 8.51 -16.70
CA ASP A 62 20.22 8.58 -18.02
C ASP A 62 19.48 9.65 -18.81
N THR A 63 20.05 10.86 -18.84
CA THR A 63 19.48 12.01 -19.54
C THR A 63 19.43 11.84 -21.05
N ILE A 64 20.23 10.91 -21.61
CA ILE A 64 20.27 10.64 -23.05
C ILE A 64 19.12 9.70 -23.44
N LYS A 65 18.81 8.71 -22.59
CA LYS A 65 17.72 7.74 -22.84
C LYS A 65 16.38 8.14 -22.23
N ASN A 66 16.33 9.22 -21.46
CA ASN A 66 15.18 9.62 -20.65
C ASN A 66 14.66 8.47 -19.76
N ILE A 67 15.59 7.66 -19.23
CA ILE A 67 15.30 6.54 -18.35
C ILE A 67 15.75 6.90 -16.94
N SER A 68 14.79 6.92 -16.02
CA SER A 68 15.03 7.06 -14.58
C SER A 68 15.03 5.68 -13.94
N SER A 69 16.09 5.33 -13.22
CA SER A 69 16.19 4.06 -12.49
C SER A 69 16.77 4.28 -11.10
N VAL A 70 16.67 3.28 -10.24
CA VAL A 70 17.11 3.39 -8.84
C VAL A 70 18.06 2.26 -8.52
N ARG A 71 19.11 2.58 -7.75
CA ARG A 71 20.03 1.60 -7.17
C ARG A 71 20.03 1.70 -5.66
N TRP A 72 20.44 0.60 -5.02
CA TRP A 72 20.35 0.42 -3.59
C TRP A 72 21.68 -0.08 -3.00
N PRO A 73 21.91 0.17 -1.70
CA PRO A 73 22.99 -0.46 -0.96
C PRO A 73 22.61 -1.91 -0.64
N GLU A 74 23.61 -2.75 -0.34
CA GLU A 74 23.42 -4.17 0.03
C GLU A 74 22.34 -4.44 1.11
N PRO A 75 22.16 -3.60 2.16
CA PRO A 75 21.12 -3.81 3.16
C PRO A 75 19.70 -3.92 2.61
N ILE A 76 19.42 -3.47 1.38
CA ILE A 76 18.12 -3.66 0.74
C ILE A 76 17.72 -5.13 0.63
N LEU A 77 18.69 -6.04 0.51
CA LEU A 77 18.46 -7.48 0.43
C LEU A 77 17.89 -8.05 1.74
N ASN A 78 18.03 -7.34 2.85
CA ASN A 78 17.53 -7.75 4.15
C ASN A 78 16.45 -6.78 4.67
N ASP A 79 15.91 -5.91 3.81
CA ASP A 79 14.85 -4.99 4.22
C ASP A 79 13.56 -5.74 4.56
N GLN A 80 13.04 -5.51 5.76
CA GLN A 80 11.89 -6.25 6.29
C GLN A 80 10.63 -6.09 5.42
N LEU A 81 10.38 -4.90 4.88
CA LEU A 81 9.18 -4.65 4.06
C LEU A 81 9.32 -5.33 2.70
N LEU A 82 10.49 -5.19 2.06
CA LEU A 82 10.77 -5.83 0.78
C LEU A 82 10.75 -7.36 0.90
N MET A 83 11.36 -7.92 1.95
CA MET A 83 11.38 -9.36 2.20
C MET A 83 9.98 -9.92 2.43
N SER A 84 9.15 -9.21 3.19
CA SER A 84 7.74 -9.59 3.39
C SER A 84 6.99 -9.61 2.05
N ALA A 85 7.21 -8.62 1.18
CA ALA A 85 6.60 -8.56 -0.14
C ALA A 85 7.07 -9.68 -1.07
N ILE A 86 8.38 -9.99 -1.07
CA ILE A 86 8.97 -11.09 -1.86
C ILE A 86 8.40 -12.45 -1.44
N VAL A 87 8.31 -12.71 -0.13
CA VAL A 87 7.76 -13.96 0.41
C VAL A 87 6.30 -14.13 -0.02
N ASN A 88 5.49 -13.07 0.04
CA ASN A 88 4.10 -13.12 -0.38
C ASN A 88 3.95 -13.46 -1.87
N VAL A 89 4.77 -12.88 -2.75
CA VAL A 89 4.75 -13.18 -4.18
C VAL A 89 5.17 -14.63 -4.46
N LYS A 90 6.24 -15.09 -3.81
CA LYS A 90 6.71 -16.48 -3.96
C LYS A 90 5.71 -17.51 -3.44
N ASN A 91 5.03 -17.21 -2.33
CA ASN A 91 3.99 -18.07 -1.78
C ASN A 91 2.73 -18.09 -2.63
N SER A 92 2.36 -16.94 -3.22
CA SER A 92 1.23 -16.86 -4.17
C SER A 92 1.51 -17.65 -5.45
N ALA A 93 2.76 -17.67 -5.94
CA ALA A 93 3.15 -18.48 -7.10
C ALA A 93 3.19 -19.99 -6.80
N LYS A 94 3.38 -20.39 -5.52
CA LYS A 94 3.38 -21.79 -5.09
C LYS A 94 1.99 -22.31 -4.69
N ASN A 95 1.05 -21.43 -4.35
CA ASN A 95 -0.31 -21.79 -3.96
C ASN A 95 -1.33 -21.52 -5.08
N VAL A 96 -1.46 -22.49 -5.99
CA VAL A 96 -2.69 -22.69 -6.80
C VAL A 96 -3.73 -23.50 -5.98
N LYS A 97 -3.53 -23.68 -4.67
CA LYS A 97 -4.54 -24.21 -3.76
C LYS A 97 -4.86 -23.15 -2.71
N ALA A 98 -6.16 -22.99 -2.49
CA ALA A 98 -6.77 -22.05 -1.55
C ALA A 98 -6.01 -21.96 -0.21
N PRO A 99 -5.99 -20.79 0.46
CA PRO A 99 -5.10 -20.57 1.59
C PRO A 99 -5.40 -21.54 2.74
N THR A 100 -4.46 -22.44 3.02
CA THR A 100 -4.44 -23.21 4.27
C THR A 100 -4.05 -22.30 5.42
N ALA A 101 -4.87 -22.33 6.46
CA ALA A 101 -4.79 -21.55 7.66
C ALA A 101 -3.48 -21.79 8.45
N GLY A 102 -2.89 -20.69 8.91
CA GLY A 102 -1.91 -20.68 10.00
C GLY A 102 -0.86 -19.59 9.83
N ASP A 103 -1.11 -18.38 10.35
CA ASP A 103 -0.27 -17.84 11.43
C ASP A 103 -0.90 -16.60 12.10
N THR A 104 -0.77 -16.59 13.43
CA THR A 104 -1.02 -15.60 14.49
C THR A 104 -1.44 -14.13 14.19
N THR A 105 -2.52 -13.91 13.45
CA THR A 105 -3.39 -12.72 13.62
C THR A 105 -4.81 -13.12 13.99
N LEU A 106 -5.01 -13.35 15.30
CA LEU A 106 -6.29 -13.44 16.03
C LEU A 106 -7.56 -13.10 15.22
N ASP A 107 -8.25 -14.16 14.79
CA ASP A 107 -9.71 -14.40 14.76
C ASP A 107 -10.72 -13.29 14.33
N PHE A 108 -10.32 -12.09 13.91
CA PHE A 108 -11.26 -11.06 13.44
C PHE A 108 -11.85 -11.44 12.08
N ARG A 109 -11.00 -11.92 11.16
CA ARG A 109 -11.42 -12.33 9.82
C ARG A 109 -12.34 -13.56 9.83
N LYS A 110 -12.25 -14.38 10.87
CA LYS A 110 -13.14 -15.52 11.13
C LYS A 110 -14.41 -15.09 11.86
N LYS A 111 -14.32 -14.15 12.81
CA LYS A 111 -15.46 -13.57 13.54
C LYS A 111 -16.40 -12.77 12.63
N TYR A 112 -15.87 -12.09 11.62
CA TYR A 112 -16.64 -11.31 10.66
C TYR A 112 -16.26 -11.71 9.23
N PRO A 113 -16.76 -12.82 8.69
CA PRO A 113 -16.37 -13.30 7.37
C PRO A 113 -16.78 -12.33 6.24
N ALA A 114 -15.95 -12.26 5.20
CA ALA A 114 -16.20 -11.42 4.03
C ALA A 114 -17.19 -12.12 3.08
N ASN A 115 -18.48 -11.81 3.24
CA ASN A 115 -19.57 -12.53 2.58
C ASN A 115 -20.35 -11.67 1.58
N ILE A 116 -20.07 -10.37 1.50
CA ILE A 116 -20.77 -9.44 0.62
C ILE A 116 -19.89 -9.26 -0.61
N ARG A 117 -20.39 -9.64 -1.78
CA ARG A 117 -19.69 -9.46 -3.04
C ARG A 117 -20.03 -8.09 -3.63
N THR A 118 -19.02 -7.34 -4.03
CA THR A 118 -19.15 -6.02 -4.67
C THR A 118 -19.18 -6.16 -6.20
N THR A 119 -19.46 -5.07 -6.89
CA THR A 119 -19.61 -5.03 -8.35
C THR A 119 -18.33 -5.35 -9.12
N ASP A 120 -17.16 -4.99 -8.56
CA ASP A 120 -15.85 -5.28 -9.15
C ASP A 120 -15.30 -6.67 -8.78
N GLY A 121 -15.98 -7.36 -7.86
CA GLY A 121 -15.69 -8.72 -7.44
C GLY A 121 -14.95 -8.87 -6.12
N HIS A 122 -14.69 -7.78 -5.37
CA HIS A 122 -14.23 -7.90 -4.00
C HIS A 122 -15.28 -8.59 -3.10
N TYR A 123 -14.80 -9.25 -2.05
CA TYR A 123 -15.63 -9.74 -0.96
C TYR A 123 -15.32 -8.90 0.27
N VAL A 124 -16.33 -8.18 0.77
CA VAL A 124 -16.22 -7.25 1.89
C VAL A 124 -17.05 -7.70 3.09
N ARG A 125 -16.81 -7.08 4.25
CA ARG A 125 -17.36 -7.53 5.54
C ARG A 125 -18.58 -6.74 6.00
N SER A 126 -18.83 -5.56 5.42
CA SER A 126 -19.96 -4.72 5.79
C SER A 126 -20.65 -4.09 4.57
N LYS A 127 -21.92 -3.72 4.75
CA LYS A 127 -22.69 -3.01 3.70
C LYS A 127 -22.08 -1.65 3.37
N ALA A 128 -21.54 -0.96 4.38
CA ALA A 128 -20.87 0.32 4.19
C ALA A 128 -19.57 0.16 3.39
N GLU A 129 -18.76 -0.87 3.67
CA GLU A 129 -17.60 -1.22 2.83
C GLU A 129 -18.03 -1.50 1.38
N ALA A 130 -19.13 -2.23 1.18
CA ALA A 130 -19.63 -2.50 -0.17
C ALA A 130 -20.03 -1.22 -0.91
N LEU A 131 -20.68 -0.28 -0.22
CA LEU A 131 -21.03 1.03 -0.80
C LEU A 131 -19.78 1.85 -1.15
N ILE A 132 -18.73 1.83 -0.31
CA ILE A 132 -17.46 2.50 -0.62
C ILE A 132 -16.78 1.85 -1.82
N ASP A 133 -16.68 0.53 -1.83
CA ASP A 133 -16.06 -0.25 -2.91
C ASP A 133 -16.76 0.00 -4.25
N ASP A 134 -18.09 -0.14 -4.29
CA ASP A 134 -18.91 0.11 -5.48
C ASP A 134 -18.79 1.57 -5.92
N PHE A 135 -18.73 2.54 -4.99
CA PHE A 135 -18.49 3.95 -5.33
C PHE A 135 -17.13 4.12 -6.03
N LEU A 136 -16.06 3.56 -5.46
CA LEU A 136 -14.71 3.66 -6.03
C LEU A 136 -14.66 3.01 -7.41
N PHE A 137 -15.26 1.83 -7.56
CA PHE A 137 -15.32 1.12 -8.84
C PHE A 137 -16.12 1.88 -9.90
N ASN A 138 -17.34 2.32 -9.59
CA ASN A 138 -18.22 3.02 -10.53
C ASN A 138 -17.62 4.34 -11.03
N ASN A 139 -16.77 4.98 -10.21
CA ASN A 139 -16.05 6.20 -10.57
C ASN A 139 -14.67 5.92 -11.22
N GLY A 140 -14.35 4.66 -11.55
CA GLY A 140 -13.10 4.29 -12.20
C GLY A 140 -11.86 4.46 -11.32
N ILE A 141 -12.04 4.55 -10.00
CA ILE A 141 -10.94 4.69 -9.04
C ILE A 141 -10.35 3.31 -8.75
N VAL A 142 -9.11 3.12 -9.19
CA VAL A 142 -8.32 1.95 -8.83
C VAL A 142 -8.11 1.91 -7.32
N HIS A 143 -8.48 0.81 -6.70
CA HIS A 143 -8.37 0.62 -5.26
C HIS A 143 -7.98 -0.82 -4.91
N ALA A 144 -7.53 -1.03 -3.68
CA ALA A 144 -7.26 -2.35 -3.12
C ALA A 144 -7.95 -2.49 -1.77
N TYR A 145 -8.69 -3.59 -1.58
CA TYR A 145 -9.35 -3.93 -0.33
C TYR A 145 -8.41 -4.62 0.68
N GLU A 146 -8.56 -4.34 1.97
CA GLU A 146 -7.76 -4.90 3.08
C GLU A 146 -6.24 -4.83 2.85
N LYS A 147 -5.71 -3.66 2.43
CA LYS A 147 -4.28 -3.50 2.14
C LYS A 147 -3.47 -3.29 3.43
N LYS A 148 -2.37 -4.06 3.58
CA LYS A 148 -1.39 -3.83 4.64
C LYS A 148 -0.75 -2.44 4.53
N LEU A 149 -0.73 -1.70 5.64
CA LEU A 149 -0.10 -0.39 5.76
C LEU A 149 1.43 -0.52 5.63
N PRO A 150 2.12 0.50 5.08
CA PRO A 150 3.58 0.53 4.95
C PRO A 150 4.26 0.87 6.30
N VAL A 151 3.89 0.18 7.38
CA VAL A 151 4.37 0.41 8.75
C VAL A 151 4.95 -0.89 9.34
N LYS A 152 5.62 -0.79 10.50
CA LYS A 152 6.22 -1.97 11.14
C LYS A 152 5.16 -2.90 11.74
N GLU A 153 4.11 -2.32 12.27
CA GLU A 153 2.97 -2.98 12.89
C GLU A 153 2.16 -3.75 11.83
N ASP A 154 1.61 -4.92 12.19
CA ASP A 154 0.80 -5.72 11.27
C ASP A 154 -0.64 -5.18 11.21
N LEU A 155 -0.81 -4.11 10.44
CA LEU A 155 -2.07 -3.39 10.29
C LEU A 155 -2.53 -3.33 8.84
N PHE A 156 -3.84 -3.41 8.66
CA PHE A 156 -4.52 -3.38 7.37
C PHE A 156 -5.56 -2.25 7.38
N CYS A 157 -5.68 -1.52 6.28
CA CYS A 157 -6.77 -0.56 6.07
C CYS A 157 -8.00 -1.23 5.48
N ASP A 158 -9.09 -0.49 5.31
CA ASP A 158 -10.25 -0.99 4.57
C ASP A 158 -10.00 -0.87 3.06
N PHE A 159 -9.57 0.32 2.59
CA PHE A 159 -9.21 0.53 1.18
C PHE A 159 -7.90 1.30 1.02
N TYR A 160 -7.17 1.03 -0.04
CA TYR A 160 -5.99 1.78 -0.45
C TYR A 160 -6.14 2.26 -1.89
N LEU A 161 -5.92 3.57 -2.11
CA LEU A 161 -5.97 4.21 -3.42
C LEU A 161 -4.56 4.56 -3.89
N PRO A 162 -4.01 3.84 -4.90
CA PRO A 162 -2.65 4.07 -5.37
C PRO A 162 -2.42 5.46 -5.96
N GLN A 163 -3.43 6.04 -6.63
CA GLN A 163 -3.33 7.33 -7.32
C GLN A 163 -2.93 8.48 -6.36
N GLY A 164 -3.62 8.60 -5.23
CA GLY A 164 -3.33 9.61 -4.20
C GLY A 164 -2.41 9.12 -3.08
N LYS A 165 -1.93 7.86 -3.16
CA LYS A 165 -1.25 7.16 -2.05
C LYS A 165 -1.98 7.41 -0.72
N VAL A 166 -3.27 7.11 -0.70
CA VAL A 166 -4.15 7.40 0.45
C VAL A 166 -4.89 6.14 0.87
N TRP A 167 -5.05 5.98 2.18
CA TRP A 167 -5.74 4.87 2.81
C TRP A 167 -7.08 5.35 3.33
N ILE A 168 -8.14 4.56 3.15
CA ILE A 168 -9.47 4.83 3.67
C ILE A 168 -9.76 3.88 4.83
N GLU A 169 -10.31 4.44 5.89
CA GLU A 169 -10.86 3.72 7.05
C GLU A 169 -12.32 4.11 7.25
N TYR A 170 -13.16 3.11 7.47
CA TYR A 170 -14.56 3.30 7.84
C TYR A 170 -14.80 2.92 9.31
N TRP A 171 -15.40 3.85 10.05
CA TRP A 171 -15.62 3.77 11.49
C TRP A 171 -17.11 3.58 11.83
N GLY A 172 -17.69 2.42 11.49
CA GLY A 172 -19.14 2.16 11.65
C GLY A 172 -19.67 1.76 13.03
N TYR A 173 -18.84 1.72 14.08
CA TYR A 173 -19.25 1.28 15.44
C TYR A 173 -18.62 2.11 16.57
N GLU A 174 -18.79 3.43 16.52
CA GLU A 174 -18.15 4.34 17.50
C GLU A 174 -18.77 4.32 18.91
N ASN A 175 -19.90 3.63 19.09
CA ASN A 175 -20.68 3.70 20.33
C ASN A 175 -20.15 2.82 21.48
N LYS A 176 -19.13 1.98 21.26
CA LYS A 176 -18.50 1.19 22.35
C LYS A 176 -17.06 1.66 22.61
N PRO A 177 -16.63 1.75 23.89
CA PRO A 177 -15.29 2.19 24.26
C PRO A 177 -14.14 1.45 23.56
N GLU A 178 -14.30 0.14 23.33
CA GLU A 178 -13.30 -0.70 22.66
C GLU A 178 -13.02 -0.27 21.22
N TYR A 179 -14.05 0.12 20.45
CA TYR A 179 -13.89 0.58 19.07
C TYR A 179 -13.26 1.98 19.03
N LEU A 180 -13.59 2.85 19.97
CA LEU A 180 -12.97 4.16 20.12
C LEU A 180 -11.47 4.05 20.43
N ASP A 181 -11.09 3.13 21.32
CA ASP A 181 -9.68 2.88 21.64
C ASP A 181 -8.92 2.31 20.42
N ARG A 182 -9.54 1.37 19.69
CA ARG A 182 -8.96 0.83 18.43
C ARG A 182 -8.76 1.93 17.39
N LYS A 183 -9.76 2.79 17.19
CA LYS A 183 -9.69 3.93 16.26
C LYS A 183 -8.53 4.85 16.64
N LYS A 184 -8.45 5.28 17.91
CA LYS A 184 -7.37 6.15 18.42
C LYS A 184 -5.99 5.54 18.22
N LYS A 185 -5.82 4.25 18.52
CA LYS A 185 -4.55 3.53 18.29
C LYS A 185 -4.16 3.53 16.82
N LYS A 186 -5.11 3.25 15.91
CA LYS A 186 -4.85 3.22 14.46
C LYS A 186 -4.50 4.62 13.94
N GLN A 187 -5.28 5.64 14.31
CA GLN A 187 -5.00 7.05 13.96
C GLN A 187 -3.62 7.50 14.45
N ALA A 188 -3.23 7.11 15.67
CA ALA A 188 -1.90 7.43 16.20
C ALA A 188 -0.77 6.81 15.35
N ILE A 189 -0.99 5.61 14.79
CA ILE A 189 -0.04 4.96 13.90
C ILE A 189 0.02 5.67 12.54
N TYR A 190 -1.13 5.98 11.93
CA TYR A 190 -1.18 6.79 10.71
C TYR A 190 -0.39 8.09 10.86
N LYS A 191 -0.63 8.82 11.97
CA LYS A 191 0.08 10.05 12.30
C LYS A 191 1.58 9.85 12.54
N LYS A 192 1.95 8.80 13.30
CA LYS A 192 3.35 8.47 13.62
C LYS A 192 4.19 8.22 12.37
N TYR A 193 3.63 7.58 11.36
CA TYR A 193 4.36 7.23 10.12
C TYR A 193 4.09 8.18 8.96
N GLY A 194 3.29 9.24 9.14
CA GLY A 194 2.97 10.21 8.08
C GLY A 194 2.20 9.58 6.92
N VAL A 195 1.33 8.60 7.20
CA VAL A 195 0.54 7.91 6.18
C VAL A 195 -0.76 8.67 5.95
N ASN A 196 -1.08 8.98 4.69
CA ASN A 196 -2.30 9.67 4.30
C ASN A 196 -3.54 8.84 4.66
N LEU A 197 -4.52 9.48 5.30
CA LEU A 197 -5.71 8.82 5.80
C LEU A 197 -6.97 9.62 5.41
N ILE A 198 -7.94 8.95 4.83
CA ILE A 198 -9.33 9.38 4.70
C ILE A 198 -10.14 8.59 5.71
N GLU A 199 -10.91 9.29 6.53
CA GLU A 199 -11.78 8.70 7.54
C GLU A 199 -13.24 8.89 7.14
N LEU A 200 -14.00 7.79 7.16
CA LEU A 200 -15.43 7.75 6.90
C LEU A 200 -16.16 7.23 8.13
N THR A 201 -17.35 7.77 8.37
CA THR A 201 -18.28 7.41 9.45
C THR A 201 -19.64 7.09 8.85
N ASP A 202 -20.59 6.60 9.65
CA ASP A 202 -21.96 6.34 9.18
C ASP A 202 -22.63 7.56 8.53
N MET A 203 -22.34 8.77 9.04
CA MET A 203 -22.86 10.01 8.44
C MET A 203 -22.25 10.30 7.07
N ASP A 204 -20.97 9.99 6.89
CA ASP A 204 -20.32 10.11 5.58
C ASP A 204 -20.91 9.09 4.59
N ILE A 205 -21.23 7.87 5.03
CA ILE A 205 -21.85 6.83 4.16
C ILE A 205 -23.25 7.25 3.69
N GLN A 206 -24.03 7.93 4.52
CA GLN A 206 -25.36 8.42 4.14
C GLN A 206 -25.32 9.46 3.01
N ASN A 207 -24.20 10.17 2.87
CA ASN A 207 -23.99 11.21 1.86
C ASN A 207 -22.70 10.93 1.06
N LEU A 208 -22.43 9.66 0.78
CA LEU A 208 -21.14 9.20 0.26
C LEU A 208 -20.77 9.90 -1.05
N ASP A 209 -21.75 10.07 -1.93
CA ASP A 209 -21.60 10.70 -3.25
C ASP A 209 -21.20 12.18 -3.19
N ASP A 210 -21.51 12.88 -2.09
CA ASP A 210 -21.11 14.28 -1.90
C ASP A 210 -19.79 14.40 -1.14
N VAL A 211 -19.60 13.53 -0.15
CA VAL A 211 -18.55 13.65 0.85
C VAL A 211 -17.24 13.03 0.39
N LEU A 212 -17.28 11.81 -0.16
CA LEU A 212 -16.08 11.12 -0.59
C LEU A 212 -15.34 11.84 -1.74
N PRO A 213 -16.00 12.41 -2.77
CA PRO A 213 -15.30 13.21 -3.78
C PRO A 213 -14.49 14.38 -3.19
N GLN A 214 -15.05 15.10 -2.22
CA GLN A 214 -14.37 16.22 -1.58
C GLN A 214 -13.14 15.76 -0.79
N LYS A 215 -13.25 14.65 -0.07
CA LYS A 215 -12.11 14.06 0.66
C LYS A 215 -11.03 13.55 -0.30
N LEU A 216 -11.42 12.95 -1.44
CA LEU A 216 -10.52 12.47 -2.48
C LEU A 216 -9.74 13.59 -3.16
N LEU A 217 -10.40 14.74 -3.41
CA LEU A 217 -9.80 15.90 -4.04
C LEU A 217 -8.58 16.44 -3.27
N ALA A 218 -8.61 16.37 -1.93
CA ALA A 218 -7.48 16.77 -1.08
C ALA A 218 -6.21 15.94 -1.33
N PHE A 219 -6.33 14.77 -1.95
CA PHE A 219 -5.23 13.88 -2.33
C PHE A 219 -5.00 13.81 -3.85
N GLY A 220 -5.54 14.78 -4.61
CA GLY A 220 -5.37 14.86 -6.06
C GLY A 220 -6.12 13.79 -6.84
N ILE A 221 -7.13 13.16 -6.23
CA ILE A 221 -8.01 12.20 -6.91
C ILE A 221 -9.28 12.94 -7.30
N GLN A 222 -9.46 13.15 -8.61
CA GLN A 222 -10.63 13.80 -9.18
C GLN A 222 -11.55 12.76 -9.81
N LEU A 223 -12.86 12.95 -9.63
CA LEU A 223 -13.86 12.21 -10.39
C LEU A 223 -14.01 12.86 -11.76
N PHE A 224 -14.33 12.06 -12.77
CA PHE A 224 -14.50 12.52 -14.15
C PHE A 224 -15.95 12.90 -14.44
#